data_AF-A0A4Q9HSR0-F1
#
_entry.id   AF-A0A4Q9HSR0-F1
#
_cell.length_a   1.000
_cell.length_b   1.000
_cell.length_c   1.000
_cell.angle_alpha   90.00
_cell.angle_beta   90.00
_cell.angle_gamma   90.00
#
_symmetry.space_group_name_H-M   'P 1'
#
loop_
_entity.id
_entity.type
_entity.pdbx_description
1 polymer ?
#
loop_
_entity_poly.entity_id
_entity_poly.type
_entity_poly.pdbx_seq_one_letter_code
_entity_poly.pdbx_strand_id
1 'polypeptide(L)'
;MAQNTPESAELAQLLRTGPFHLALRSALSARGLALHRVQHKLAQRGIKVGVTSLSYWQQGARRPQRPESLRAVRALEEVLELPARSLHRLLVPEGATRPETDRPTGRSYRSLVAPVDTLQQLFAALEAPTDGGLHTVGHHERVRIGPGRELSERESLQTVRAHRDGVDRYVAIHRGDAGCDPSRVTVRAAENCRLGRVRGDAGTGVIVAELLFDARLRAGDTHVFGYAFEDGSGGPSAEYIRGFSFAGGQYVLQVRFDETALPVRCHRFAQVSAGAPRSAQQELTLNGRHRAVHLVEQGVRPGILGIRWDWG
;
A
#
# COMPACT_ATOMS: atom_id res chain seq x y z
N MET A 1 10.34 15.73 -35.88
CA MET A 1 9.63 14.47 -35.56
C MET A 1 10.64 13.54 -34.91
N ALA A 2 10.64 13.44 -33.57
CA ALA A 2 11.54 12.55 -32.85
C ALA A 2 10.72 11.37 -32.32
N GLN A 3 11.17 10.16 -32.66
CA GLN A 3 10.51 8.90 -32.37
C GLN A 3 10.42 8.68 -30.86
N ASN A 4 9.19 8.52 -30.36
CA ASN A 4 8.90 8.27 -28.95
C ASN A 4 9.06 6.76 -28.70
N THR A 5 10.28 6.31 -28.44
CA THR A 5 10.59 4.89 -28.15
C THR A 5 9.87 4.45 -26.87
N PRO A 6 9.27 3.24 -26.81
CA PRO A 6 8.58 2.73 -25.60
C PRO A 6 9.44 2.79 -24.32
N GLU A 7 10.77 2.65 -24.44
CA GLU A 7 11.73 2.78 -23.33
C GLU A 7 11.74 4.19 -22.70
N SER A 8 11.53 5.25 -23.49
CA SER A 8 11.45 6.63 -22.99
C SER A 8 10.13 6.90 -22.25
N ALA A 9 9.03 6.26 -22.68
CA ALA A 9 7.74 6.36 -22.00
C ALA A 9 7.76 5.60 -20.66
N GLU A 10 8.40 4.44 -20.63
CA GLU A 10 8.61 3.65 -19.41
C GLU A 10 9.53 4.39 -18.42
N LEU A 11 10.64 4.96 -18.89
CA LEU A 11 11.53 5.79 -18.07
C LEU A 11 10.80 7.03 -17.53
N ALA A 12 10.00 7.72 -18.34
CA ALA A 12 9.21 8.86 -17.89
C ALA A 12 8.18 8.47 -16.82
N GLN A 13 7.58 7.28 -16.92
CA GLN A 13 6.66 6.77 -15.90
C GLN A 13 7.41 6.39 -14.60
N LEU A 14 8.57 5.75 -14.70
CA LEU A 14 9.42 5.40 -13.56
C LEU A 14 9.93 6.64 -12.82
N LEU A 15 10.32 7.68 -13.55
CA LEU A 15 10.75 8.95 -12.96
C LEU A 15 9.61 9.69 -12.26
N ARG A 16 8.34 9.45 -12.64
CA ARG A 16 7.17 10.08 -12.01
C ARG A 16 6.70 9.36 -10.75
N THR A 17 6.59 8.04 -10.80
CA THR A 17 5.95 7.27 -9.71
C THR A 17 6.65 5.95 -9.40
N GLY A 18 7.76 5.64 -10.05
CA GLY A 18 8.49 4.40 -9.86
C GLY A 18 9.37 4.41 -8.61
N PRO A 19 9.81 3.25 -8.12
CA PRO A 19 10.76 3.19 -7.03
C PRO A 19 12.12 3.73 -7.47
N PHE A 20 12.75 4.55 -6.61
CA PHE A 20 13.98 5.27 -6.90
C PHE A 20 15.09 4.43 -7.56
N HIS A 21 15.33 3.21 -7.08
CA HIS A 21 16.39 2.34 -7.62
C HIS A 21 16.12 1.87 -9.05
N LEU A 22 14.85 1.59 -9.40
CA LEU A 22 14.47 1.27 -10.77
C LEU A 22 14.56 2.50 -11.67
N ALA A 23 14.09 3.66 -11.20
CA ALA A 23 14.20 4.91 -11.95
C ALA A 23 15.67 5.28 -12.22
N LEU A 24 16.54 5.14 -11.22
CA LEU A 24 17.98 5.36 -11.34
C LEU A 24 18.64 4.36 -12.29
N ARG A 25 18.32 3.06 -12.16
CA ARG A 25 18.86 2.01 -13.04
C ARG A 25 18.46 2.25 -14.50
N SER A 26 17.19 2.54 -14.75
CA SER A 26 16.69 2.83 -16.10
C SER A 26 17.29 4.11 -16.67
N ALA A 27 17.47 5.15 -15.86
CA ALA A 27 18.14 6.38 -16.30
C ALA A 27 19.63 6.16 -16.65
N LEU A 28 20.34 5.33 -15.88
CA LEU A 28 21.74 4.96 -16.17
C LEU A 28 21.85 4.16 -17.47
N SER A 29 20.96 3.19 -17.68
CA SER A 29 20.92 2.38 -18.90
C SER A 29 20.57 3.23 -20.13
N ALA A 30 19.56 4.09 -20.03
CA ALA A 30 19.16 4.99 -21.13
C ALA A 30 20.27 5.98 -21.52
N ARG A 31 21.13 6.35 -20.57
CA ARG A 31 22.31 7.21 -20.82
C ARG A 31 23.58 6.45 -21.20
N GLY A 32 23.59 5.12 -21.10
CA GLY A 32 24.78 4.31 -21.36
C GLY A 32 25.96 4.65 -20.44
N LEU A 33 25.72 5.15 -19.23
CA LEU A 33 26.77 5.59 -18.32
C LEU A 33 27.10 4.54 -17.26
N ALA A 34 28.35 4.06 -17.27
CA ALA A 34 28.89 3.23 -16.20
C ALA A 34 29.04 4.03 -14.89
N LEU A 35 28.85 3.36 -13.74
CA LEU A 35 28.87 3.99 -12.41
C LEU A 35 30.17 4.76 -12.11
N HIS A 36 31.32 4.26 -12.56
CA HIS A 36 32.62 4.93 -12.39
C HIS A 36 32.68 6.27 -13.15
N ARG A 37 32.04 6.34 -14.33
CA ARG A 37 31.96 7.56 -15.14
C ARG A 37 31.02 8.59 -14.51
N VAL A 38 29.93 8.12 -13.90
CA VAL A 38 29.01 8.96 -13.12
C VAL A 38 29.70 9.51 -11.86
N GLN A 39 30.42 8.67 -11.14
CA GLN A 39 31.19 9.06 -9.96
C GLN A 39 32.22 10.16 -10.31
N HIS A 40 32.96 9.99 -11.41
CA HIS A 40 33.94 10.98 -11.87
C HIS A 40 33.29 12.32 -12.19
N LYS A 41 32.15 12.32 -12.90
CA LYS A 41 31.39 13.54 -13.20
C LYS A 41 30.81 14.23 -11.96
N LEU A 42 30.40 13.47 -10.94
CA LEU A 42 29.99 14.03 -9.65
C LEU A 42 31.18 14.64 -8.88
N ALA A 43 32.34 14.00 -8.91
CA ALA A 43 33.55 14.50 -8.26
C ALA A 43 34.05 15.82 -8.87
N GLN A 44 33.98 15.97 -10.20
CA GLN A 44 34.27 17.24 -10.90
C GLN A 44 33.37 18.40 -10.45
N ARG A 45 32.19 18.08 -9.90
CA ARG A 45 31.22 19.05 -9.36
C ARG A 45 31.33 19.21 -7.83
N GLY A 46 32.42 18.73 -7.24
CA GLY A 46 32.68 18.83 -5.80
C GLY A 46 31.88 17.86 -4.93
N ILE A 47 31.20 16.86 -5.52
CA ILE A 47 30.35 15.92 -4.80
C ILE A 47 31.08 14.58 -4.62
N LYS A 48 31.38 14.24 -3.36
CA LYS A 48 32.06 13.00 -3.00
C LYS A 48 31.03 11.89 -2.72
N VAL A 49 30.83 11.01 -3.70
CA VAL A 49 30.07 9.75 -3.53
C VAL A 49 30.92 8.59 -4.08
N GLY A 50 30.98 7.48 -3.35
CA GLY A 50 31.72 6.29 -3.78
C GLY A 50 30.93 5.44 -4.79
N VAL A 51 31.62 4.70 -5.66
CA VAL A 51 31.01 3.76 -6.61
C VAL A 51 30.13 2.72 -5.90
N THR A 52 30.57 2.22 -4.73
CA THR A 52 29.83 1.26 -3.91
C THR A 52 28.49 1.84 -3.42
N SER A 53 28.44 3.13 -3.09
CA SER A 53 27.20 3.81 -2.70
C SER A 53 26.23 3.93 -3.88
N LEU A 54 26.74 4.27 -5.08
CA LEU A 54 25.93 4.32 -6.29
C LEU A 54 25.40 2.94 -6.67
N SER A 55 26.21 1.90 -6.50
CA SER A 55 25.82 0.50 -6.75
C SER A 55 24.70 0.06 -5.80
N TYR A 56 24.81 0.35 -4.50
CA TYR A 56 23.74 0.05 -3.54
C TYR A 56 22.46 0.84 -3.79
N TRP A 57 22.55 2.05 -4.34
CA TRP A 57 21.39 2.83 -4.74
C TRP A 57 20.68 2.24 -5.97
N GLN A 58 21.45 1.77 -6.96
CA GLN A 58 20.92 1.12 -8.16
C GLN A 58 20.26 -0.24 -7.85
N GLN A 59 20.81 -0.99 -6.89
CA GLN A 59 20.28 -2.29 -6.47
C GLN A 59 19.11 -2.17 -5.46
N GLY A 60 18.83 -0.96 -4.95
CA GLY A 60 17.81 -0.73 -3.94
C GLY A 60 18.21 -1.16 -2.52
N ALA A 61 19.45 -1.64 -2.32
CA ALA A 61 19.99 -2.07 -1.03
C ALA A 61 20.15 -0.91 -0.02
N ARG A 62 20.34 0.33 -0.50
CA ARG A 62 20.34 1.55 0.32
C ARG A 62 19.63 2.69 -0.40
N ARG A 63 18.98 3.57 0.35
CA ARG A 63 18.38 4.80 -0.18
C ARG A 63 19.13 6.05 0.32
N PRO A 64 19.38 7.06 -0.53
CA PRO A 64 19.92 8.34 -0.10
C PRO A 64 18.92 9.07 0.81
N GLN A 65 19.35 9.44 2.03
CA GLN A 65 18.52 10.16 3.01
C GLN A 65 19.21 11.39 3.61
N ARG A 66 20.55 11.37 3.73
CA ARG A 66 21.31 12.47 4.34
C ARG A 66 21.33 13.70 3.40
N PRO A 67 21.40 14.93 3.94
CA PRO A 67 21.42 16.16 3.12
C PRO A 67 22.49 16.16 2.02
N GLU A 68 23.68 15.63 2.32
CA GLU A 68 24.78 15.48 1.36
C GLU A 68 24.46 14.47 0.25
N SER A 69 23.82 13.35 0.61
CA SER A 69 23.40 12.33 -0.36
C SER A 69 22.24 12.83 -1.25
N LEU A 70 21.34 13.64 -0.70
CA LEU A 70 20.27 14.30 -1.47
C LEU A 70 20.84 15.37 -2.43
N ARG A 71 21.87 16.11 -2.00
CA ARG A 71 22.64 17.00 -2.88
C ARG A 71 23.29 16.22 -4.02
N ALA A 72 23.83 15.03 -3.73
CA ALA A 72 24.38 14.16 -4.76
C ALA A 72 23.34 13.66 -5.76
N VAL A 73 22.11 13.37 -5.31
CA VAL A 73 21.02 12.95 -6.21
C VAL A 73 20.59 14.08 -7.14
N ARG A 74 20.57 15.34 -6.69
CA ARG A 74 20.27 16.48 -7.59
C ARG A 74 21.33 16.63 -8.67
N ALA A 75 22.61 16.53 -8.31
CA ALA A 75 23.67 16.57 -9.32
C ALA A 75 23.68 15.34 -10.24
N LEU A 76 23.18 14.20 -9.77
CA LEU A 76 23.01 13.00 -10.57
C LEU A 76 21.94 13.19 -11.67
N GLU A 77 20.85 13.90 -11.38
CA GLU A 77 19.85 14.27 -12.39
C GLU A 77 20.47 15.08 -13.53
N GLU A 78 21.35 16.03 -13.20
CA GLU A 78 22.04 16.84 -14.21
C GLU A 78 23.07 16.02 -15.01
N VAL A 79 23.81 15.11 -14.35
CA VAL A 79 24.78 14.22 -15.03
C VAL A 79 24.09 13.24 -15.98
N LEU A 80 22.87 12.80 -15.62
CA LEU A 80 22.01 11.95 -16.43
C LEU A 80 21.08 12.76 -17.34
N GLU A 81 21.23 14.09 -17.37
CA GLU A 81 20.38 15.08 -18.05
C GLU A 81 18.90 14.68 -18.04
N LEU A 82 18.40 14.43 -16.84
CA LEU A 82 17.01 14.20 -16.51
C LEU A 82 16.33 15.53 -16.18
N PRO A 83 14.98 15.61 -16.27
CA PRO A 83 14.25 16.75 -15.73
C PRO A 83 14.63 16.99 -14.26
N ALA A 84 14.79 18.25 -13.89
CA ALA A 84 15.14 18.63 -12.53
C ALA A 84 14.15 18.03 -11.52
N ARG A 85 14.67 17.53 -10.39
CA ARG A 85 13.92 16.90 -9.29
C ARG A 85 13.21 15.59 -9.62
N SER A 86 13.45 14.99 -10.79
CA SER A 86 12.82 13.74 -11.22
C SER A 86 13.17 12.52 -10.36
N LEU A 87 14.43 12.39 -9.89
CA LEU A 87 14.87 11.36 -8.96
C LEU A 87 14.76 11.83 -7.50
N HIS A 88 14.99 13.12 -7.23
CA HIS A 88 14.94 13.72 -5.90
C HIS A 88 13.53 13.66 -5.31
N ARG A 89 12.48 13.88 -6.10
CA ARG A 89 11.08 13.74 -5.64
C ARG A 89 10.71 12.32 -5.22
N LEU A 90 11.43 11.31 -5.71
CA LEU A 90 11.24 9.91 -5.31
C LEU A 90 11.89 9.60 -3.95
N LEU A 91 12.66 10.56 -3.40
CA LEU A 91 13.38 10.46 -2.13
C LEU A 91 12.89 11.42 -1.06
N VAL A 92 12.46 12.62 -1.45
CA VAL A 92 11.97 13.66 -0.54
C VAL A 92 10.58 14.07 -1.01
N PRO A 93 9.53 13.90 -0.18
CA PRO A 93 8.24 14.52 -0.44
C PRO A 93 8.44 16.03 -0.48
N GLU A 94 8.13 16.69 -1.60
CA GLU A 94 8.16 18.16 -1.63
C GLU A 94 7.09 18.69 -0.66
N GLY A 95 7.51 19.37 0.40
CA GLY A 95 6.63 19.96 1.40
C GLY A 95 6.75 21.49 1.46
N ALA A 96 5.63 22.13 1.83
CA ALA A 96 5.54 23.41 2.52
C ALA A 96 5.88 24.71 1.74
N THR A 97 5.03 25.10 0.78
CA THR A 97 4.60 26.50 0.63
C THR A 97 3.29 26.58 -0.16
N ARG A 98 2.17 26.34 0.50
CA ARG A 98 0.86 26.82 0.06
C ARG A 98 0.07 27.16 1.34
N PRO A 99 -0.64 28.30 1.38
CA PRO A 99 -1.40 28.71 2.55
C PRO A 99 -2.40 27.61 2.94
N GLU A 100 -2.61 27.48 4.25
CA GLU A 100 -3.31 26.41 4.97
C GLU A 100 -4.79 26.17 4.63
N THR A 101 -5.30 26.70 3.53
CA THR A 101 -6.74 26.67 3.20
C THR A 101 -7.12 25.79 2.02
N ASP A 102 -6.19 25.06 1.39
CA ASP A 102 -6.54 24.15 0.29
C ASP A 102 -5.56 22.97 0.20
N ARG A 103 -5.53 22.18 1.29
CA ARG A 103 -5.10 20.77 1.22
C ARG A 103 -6.18 20.06 0.41
N PRO A 104 -5.88 19.37 -0.71
CA PRO A 104 -6.81 18.37 -1.21
C PRO A 104 -7.00 17.39 -0.06
N THR A 105 -8.22 17.35 0.48
CA THR A 105 -8.61 16.35 1.46
C THR A 105 -8.36 15.00 0.80
N GLY A 106 -7.22 14.38 1.13
CA GLY A 106 -6.94 13.01 0.70
C GLY A 106 -8.09 12.17 1.23
N ARG A 107 -9.04 11.82 0.36
CA ARG A 107 -10.18 10.98 0.74
C ARG A 107 -9.61 9.63 1.12
N SER A 108 -9.49 9.46 2.43
CA SER A 108 -8.99 8.26 3.07
C SER A 108 -9.90 7.08 2.73
N TYR A 109 -9.36 5.87 2.75
CA TYR A 109 -10.06 4.57 2.88
C TYR A 109 -11.40 4.64 3.66
N ARG A 110 -11.46 5.57 4.63
CA ARG A 110 -12.65 6.01 5.39
C ARG A 110 -13.92 6.37 4.61
N SER A 111 -13.85 6.76 3.34
CA SER A 111 -15.04 7.07 2.55
C SER A 111 -15.53 5.89 1.70
N LEU A 112 -14.84 4.75 1.74
CA LEU A 112 -15.04 3.61 0.84
C LEU A 112 -15.60 2.37 1.57
N VAL A 113 -15.42 2.31 2.90
CA VAL A 113 -15.75 1.15 3.75
C VAL A 113 -16.97 1.40 4.63
N ALA A 114 -17.28 2.66 4.91
CA ALA A 114 -18.50 3.09 5.59
C ALA A 114 -18.79 4.55 5.20
N PRO A 115 -19.97 5.08 5.52
CA PRO A 115 -20.19 6.52 5.57
C PRO A 115 -19.09 7.19 6.41
N VAL A 116 -18.55 8.32 5.90
CA VAL A 116 -17.42 9.04 6.52
C VAL A 116 -17.72 9.39 7.98
N ASP A 117 -18.98 9.73 8.28
CA ASP A 117 -19.44 10.13 9.60
C ASP A 117 -19.39 8.98 10.62
N THR A 118 -19.80 7.77 10.23
CA THR A 118 -19.76 6.58 11.08
C THR A 118 -18.32 6.22 11.47
N LEU A 119 -17.38 6.27 10.52
CA LEU A 119 -15.98 6.01 10.82
C LEU A 119 -15.38 7.14 11.67
N GLN A 120 -15.68 8.40 11.40
CA GLN A 120 -15.21 9.51 12.24
C GLN A 120 -15.69 9.36 13.70
N GLN A 121 -16.93 8.95 13.93
CA GLN A 121 -17.47 8.68 15.28
C GLN A 121 -16.74 7.52 15.97
N LEU A 122 -16.52 6.41 15.26
CA LEU A 122 -15.80 5.25 15.80
C LEU A 122 -14.33 5.57 16.10
N PHE A 123 -13.63 6.32 15.24
CA PHE A 123 -12.25 6.77 15.49
C PHE A 123 -12.15 7.77 16.64
N ALA A 124 -13.11 8.71 16.75
CA ALA A 124 -13.17 9.64 17.87
C ALA A 124 -13.39 8.90 19.20
N ALA A 125 -14.27 7.89 19.22
CA ALA A 125 -14.51 7.04 20.38
C ALA A 125 -13.27 6.19 20.77
N LEU A 126 -12.34 5.99 19.84
CA LEU A 126 -11.05 5.31 20.07
C LEU A 126 -9.89 6.29 20.32
N GLU A 127 -10.13 7.60 20.30
CA GLU A 127 -9.08 8.64 20.42
C GLU A 127 -7.92 8.44 19.43
N ALA A 128 -8.21 7.85 18.27
CA ALA A 128 -7.20 7.44 17.30
C ALA A 128 -6.97 8.54 16.25
N PRO A 129 -5.71 8.95 15.98
CA PRO A 129 -5.40 9.98 15.00
C PRO A 129 -5.87 9.62 13.58
N THR A 130 -6.26 10.63 12.80
CA THR A 130 -6.80 10.42 11.46
C THR A 130 -5.80 9.79 10.49
N ASP A 131 -4.50 9.90 10.68
CA ASP A 131 -3.51 9.22 9.83
C ASP A 131 -2.96 7.91 10.43
N GLY A 132 -3.28 7.62 11.70
CA GLY A 132 -2.71 6.51 12.46
C GLY A 132 -1.18 6.56 12.68
N GLY A 133 -0.46 7.52 12.10
CA GLY A 133 1.00 7.64 12.23
C GLY A 133 1.83 6.59 11.47
N LEU A 134 1.20 5.75 10.63
CA LEU A 134 1.82 4.57 10.00
C LEU A 134 1.70 4.58 8.47
N HIS A 135 2.75 4.12 7.80
CA HIS A 135 2.73 3.78 6.37
C HIS A 135 2.92 2.28 6.19
N THR A 136 2.08 1.67 5.35
CA THR A 136 2.24 0.25 5.00
C THR A 136 3.47 0.07 4.12
N VAL A 137 4.37 -0.82 4.55
CA VAL A 137 5.55 -1.28 3.80
C VAL A 137 5.26 -2.61 3.10
N GLY A 138 4.50 -3.48 3.77
CA GLY A 138 4.08 -4.77 3.23
C GLY A 138 2.76 -5.18 3.87
N HIS A 139 1.85 -5.78 3.11
CA HIS A 139 0.61 -6.34 3.63
C HIS A 139 0.25 -7.60 2.87
N HIS A 140 0.20 -8.72 3.59
CA HIS A 140 -0.32 -9.98 3.10
C HIS A 140 -1.68 -10.20 3.75
N GLU A 141 -2.71 -10.36 2.92
CA GLU A 141 -4.08 -10.60 3.37
C GLU A 141 -4.58 -11.92 2.78
N ARG A 142 -5.16 -12.76 3.64
CA ARG A 142 -5.80 -14.02 3.23
C ARG A 142 -7.26 -13.98 3.61
N VAL A 143 -8.11 -14.18 2.62
CA VAL A 143 -9.56 -14.21 2.76
C VAL A 143 -10.03 -15.64 2.51
N ARG A 144 -10.92 -16.13 3.37
CA ARG A 144 -11.60 -17.41 3.22
C ARG A 144 -13.08 -17.17 2.95
N ILE A 145 -13.59 -17.82 1.91
CA ILE A 145 -15.01 -17.87 1.58
C ILE A 145 -15.54 -19.24 2.01
N GLY A 146 -16.59 -19.24 2.83
CA GLY A 146 -17.19 -20.43 3.41
C GLY A 146 -18.18 -21.15 2.49
N PRO A 147 -18.74 -22.28 2.94
CA PRO A 147 -19.65 -23.12 2.16
C PRO A 147 -20.97 -22.43 1.79
N GLY A 148 -21.40 -21.42 2.56
CA GLY A 148 -22.55 -20.56 2.26
C GLY A 148 -22.23 -19.37 1.36
N ARG A 149 -21.01 -19.33 0.78
CA ARG A 149 -20.46 -18.22 -0.04
C ARG A 149 -20.18 -16.94 0.75
N GLU A 150 -20.23 -16.99 2.08
CA GLU A 150 -19.93 -15.88 2.98
C GLU A 150 -18.42 -15.65 3.15
N LEU A 151 -18.01 -14.43 3.44
CA LEU A 151 -16.63 -14.12 3.84
C LEU A 151 -16.40 -14.60 5.28
N SER A 152 -15.98 -15.85 5.47
CA SER A 152 -15.89 -16.45 6.80
C SER A 152 -14.72 -15.93 7.62
N GLU A 153 -13.59 -15.62 6.98
CA GLU A 153 -12.39 -15.14 7.68
C GLU A 153 -11.50 -14.25 6.82
N ARG A 154 -10.86 -13.28 7.46
CA ARG A 154 -9.81 -12.44 6.90
C ARG A 154 -8.62 -12.37 7.86
N GLU A 155 -7.50 -12.96 7.47
CA GLU A 155 -6.21 -12.82 8.15
C GLU A 155 -5.38 -11.71 7.49
N SER A 156 -4.66 -10.94 8.29
CA SER A 156 -3.72 -9.91 7.85
C SER A 156 -2.38 -10.07 8.56
N LEU A 157 -1.29 -10.03 7.79
CA LEU A 157 0.07 -9.83 8.27
C LEU A 157 0.63 -8.56 7.62
N GLN A 158 0.99 -7.57 8.44
CA GLN A 158 1.38 -6.25 7.99
C GLN A 158 2.76 -5.88 8.51
N THR A 159 3.56 -5.27 7.64
CA THR A 159 4.74 -4.49 8.00
C THR A 159 4.41 -3.02 7.80
N VAL A 160 4.56 -2.22 8.84
CA VAL A 160 4.33 -0.78 8.82
C VAL A 160 5.60 -0.03 9.19
N ARG A 161 5.67 1.24 8.80
CA ARG A 161 6.69 2.19 9.23
C ARG A 161 6.03 3.38 9.90
N ALA A 162 6.48 3.73 11.10
CA ALA A 162 6.06 4.95 11.76
C ALA A 162 6.65 6.18 11.04
N HIS A 163 5.85 7.20 10.81
CA HIS A 163 6.31 8.48 10.24
C HIS A 163 6.32 9.63 11.26
N ARG A 164 5.93 9.34 12.51
CA ARG A 164 6.08 10.21 13.66
C ARG A 164 6.42 9.39 14.89
N ASP A 165 6.90 10.05 15.93
CA ASP A 165 7.21 9.43 17.21
C ASP A 165 5.95 9.09 18.01
N GLY A 166 6.06 8.08 18.86
CA GLY A 166 5.04 7.73 19.86
C GLY A 166 3.89 6.88 19.32
N VAL A 167 4.02 6.30 18.13
CA VAL A 167 2.99 5.40 17.60
C VAL A 167 3.05 4.07 18.34
N ASP A 168 1.95 3.67 18.97
CA ASP A 168 1.87 2.47 19.81
C ASP A 168 0.75 1.50 19.43
N ARG A 169 -0.02 1.82 18.39
CA ARG A 169 -1.18 1.05 17.98
C ARG A 169 -1.49 1.16 16.49
N TYR A 170 -2.26 0.21 16.00
CA TYR A 170 -2.92 0.21 14.71
C TYR A 170 -4.44 0.09 14.88
N VAL A 171 -5.21 0.70 13.97
CA VAL A 171 -6.67 0.57 13.96
C VAL A 171 -7.08 -0.24 12.73
N ALA A 172 -7.49 -1.48 12.97
CA ALA A 172 -7.98 -2.38 11.94
C ALA A 172 -9.48 -2.18 11.72
N ILE A 173 -9.92 -2.21 10.46
CA ILE A 173 -11.33 -2.01 10.08
C ILE A 173 -11.79 -3.22 9.30
N HIS A 174 -12.96 -3.74 9.67
CA HIS A 174 -13.71 -4.75 8.93
C HIS A 174 -15.06 -4.17 8.55
N ARG A 175 -15.50 -4.47 7.34
CA ARG A 175 -16.87 -4.22 6.90
C ARG A 175 -17.40 -5.56 6.45
N GLY A 176 -18.42 -6.04 7.12
CA GLY A 176 -19.09 -7.26 6.70
C GLY A 176 -19.90 -7.05 5.43
N ASP A 177 -20.17 -8.15 4.75
CA ASP A 177 -21.09 -8.18 3.61
C ASP A 177 -22.54 -7.93 4.05
N ALA A 178 -23.44 -7.77 3.08
CA ALA A 178 -24.85 -7.53 3.37
C ALA A 178 -25.43 -8.60 4.33
N GLY A 179 -26.11 -8.15 5.37
CA GLY A 179 -26.64 -9.03 6.42
C GLY A 179 -25.66 -9.41 7.52
N CYS A 180 -24.41 -8.93 7.47
CA CYS A 180 -23.46 -9.10 8.57
C CYS A 180 -24.02 -8.58 9.89
N ASP A 181 -23.81 -9.36 10.94
CA ASP A 181 -24.08 -8.99 12.33
C ASP A 181 -22.76 -8.69 13.05
N PRO A 182 -22.41 -7.41 13.26
CA PRO A 182 -21.17 -7.02 13.94
C PRO A 182 -20.96 -7.63 15.32
N SER A 183 -22.03 -8.03 16.02
CA SER A 183 -21.93 -8.65 17.35
C SER A 183 -21.39 -10.08 17.30
N ARG A 184 -21.46 -10.73 16.12
CA ARG A 184 -20.96 -12.08 15.87
C ARG A 184 -19.56 -12.09 15.26
N VAL A 185 -19.01 -10.93 14.91
CA VAL A 185 -17.67 -10.80 14.35
C VAL A 185 -16.63 -10.88 15.46
N THR A 186 -15.72 -11.85 15.34
CA THR A 186 -14.62 -12.02 16.30
C THR A 186 -13.34 -11.43 15.75
N VAL A 187 -12.61 -10.66 16.56
CA VAL A 187 -11.30 -10.12 16.21
C VAL A 187 -10.23 -10.85 17.00
N ARG A 188 -9.21 -11.36 16.30
CA ARG A 188 -8.08 -12.06 16.92
C ARG A 188 -6.79 -11.31 16.65
N ALA A 189 -6.09 -10.93 17.71
CA ALA A 189 -4.69 -10.52 17.61
C ALA A 189 -3.82 -11.78 17.47
N ALA A 190 -2.76 -11.72 16.66
CA ALA A 190 -1.90 -12.87 16.38
C ALA A 190 -0.42 -12.54 16.60
N GLU A 191 0.18 -11.73 15.73
CA GLU A 191 1.63 -11.49 15.71
C GLU A 191 1.94 -10.08 16.23
N ASN A 192 2.83 -9.95 17.21
CA ASN A 192 3.35 -8.68 17.79
C ASN A 192 2.30 -7.57 18.00
N CYS A 193 1.10 -7.94 18.42
CA CYS A 193 0.10 -7.01 18.88
C CYS A 193 -0.86 -7.66 19.88
N ARG A 194 -1.53 -6.82 20.66
CA ARG A 194 -2.60 -7.23 21.57
C ARG A 194 -3.89 -6.51 21.21
N LEU A 195 -5.02 -7.21 21.32
CA LEU A 195 -6.32 -6.61 21.08
C LEU A 195 -6.64 -5.59 22.18
N GLY A 196 -6.94 -4.36 21.76
CA GLY A 196 -7.43 -3.28 22.59
C GLY A 196 -8.96 -3.19 22.53
N ARG A 197 -9.49 -1.97 22.36
CA ARG A 197 -10.94 -1.76 22.24
C ARG A 197 -11.45 -2.23 20.88
N VAL A 198 -12.60 -2.88 20.89
CA VAL A 198 -13.38 -3.21 19.69
C VAL A 198 -14.69 -2.45 19.73
N ARG A 199 -15.09 -1.87 18.60
CA ARG A 199 -16.36 -1.15 18.43
C ARG A 199 -16.99 -1.57 17.12
N GLY A 200 -18.29 -1.86 17.15
CA GLY A 200 -19.07 -2.19 15.97
C GLY A 200 -20.19 -1.17 15.78
N ASP A 201 -20.62 -0.99 14.54
CA ASP A 201 -21.82 -0.25 14.17
C ASP A 201 -22.77 -1.17 13.41
N ALA A 202 -23.88 -1.54 14.05
CA ALA A 202 -24.87 -2.46 13.50
C ALA A 202 -25.57 -1.89 12.25
N GLY A 203 -25.73 -0.56 12.16
CA GLY A 203 -26.37 0.08 11.02
C GLY A 203 -25.57 -0.03 9.71
N THR A 204 -24.24 -0.08 9.80
CA THR A 204 -23.35 -0.12 8.63
C THR A 204 -22.59 -1.44 8.46
N GLY A 205 -22.67 -2.36 9.44
CA GLY A 205 -21.95 -3.64 9.41
C GLY A 205 -20.44 -3.48 9.62
N VAL A 206 -20.00 -2.39 10.25
CA VAL A 206 -18.57 -2.03 10.38
C VAL A 206 -18.06 -2.34 11.77
N ILE A 207 -16.87 -2.93 11.84
CA ILE A 207 -16.15 -3.22 13.08
C ILE A 207 -14.78 -2.58 13.01
N VAL A 208 -14.40 -1.93 14.09
CA VAL A 208 -13.10 -1.29 14.28
C VAL A 208 -12.44 -1.87 15.51
N ALA A 209 -11.19 -2.28 15.38
CA ALA A 209 -10.41 -2.89 16.46
C ALA A 209 -9.07 -2.17 16.62
N GLU A 210 -8.75 -1.80 17.85
CA GLU A 210 -7.40 -1.38 18.22
C GLU A 210 -6.49 -2.58 18.39
N LEU A 211 -5.29 -2.49 17.81
CA LEU A 211 -4.21 -3.44 17.97
C LEU A 211 -3.03 -2.69 18.57
N LEU A 212 -2.73 -2.96 19.83
CA LEU A 212 -1.64 -2.33 20.57
C LEU A 212 -0.33 -3.08 20.29
N PHE A 213 0.76 -2.37 20.01
CA PHE A 213 2.06 -2.98 19.67
C PHE A 213 2.89 -3.36 20.90
N ASP A 214 2.46 -2.99 22.10
CA ASP A 214 3.23 -3.09 23.35
C ASP A 214 4.63 -2.43 23.26
N ALA A 215 4.80 -1.53 22.29
CA ALA A 215 6.00 -0.75 22.03
C ALA A 215 5.61 0.62 21.49
N ARG A 216 6.42 1.64 21.78
CA ARG A 216 6.29 2.99 21.20
C ARG A 216 7.31 3.16 20.09
N LEU A 217 6.83 3.20 18.86
CA LEU A 217 7.65 3.38 17.66
C LEU A 217 8.09 4.84 17.52
N ARG A 218 9.33 5.04 17.09
CA ARG A 218 9.86 6.33 16.65
C ARG A 218 9.69 6.49 15.14
N ALA A 219 9.77 7.72 14.66
CA ALA A 219 9.73 8.02 13.23
C ALA A 219 10.85 7.25 12.51
N GLY A 220 10.47 6.47 11.49
CA GLY A 220 11.34 5.60 10.72
C GLY A 220 11.33 4.13 11.15
N ASP A 221 10.93 3.83 12.38
CA ASP A 221 10.87 2.47 12.90
C ASP A 221 9.86 1.62 12.11
N THR A 222 10.20 0.35 11.93
CA THR A 222 9.31 -0.63 11.30
C THR A 222 8.77 -1.60 12.33
N HIS A 223 7.50 -1.97 12.20
CA HIS A 223 6.84 -2.97 13.04
C HIS A 223 6.12 -3.99 12.17
N VAL A 224 6.22 -5.27 12.53
CA VAL A 224 5.52 -6.37 11.87
C VAL A 224 4.49 -6.90 12.83
N PHE A 225 3.22 -6.94 12.43
CA PHE A 225 2.13 -7.44 13.27
C PHE A 225 1.07 -8.16 12.45
N GLY A 226 0.21 -8.93 13.11
CA GLY A 226 -0.81 -9.73 12.45
C GLY A 226 -2.09 -9.86 13.27
N TYR A 227 -3.22 -9.95 12.57
CA TYR A 227 -4.55 -10.03 13.16
C TYR A 227 -5.52 -10.72 12.20
N ALA A 228 -6.67 -11.17 12.70
CA ALA A 228 -7.74 -11.75 11.90
C ALA A 228 -9.11 -11.23 12.32
N PHE A 229 -10.04 -11.24 11.37
CA PHE A 229 -11.48 -11.09 11.60
C PHE A 229 -12.17 -12.36 11.15
N GLU A 230 -13.03 -12.91 12.00
CA GLU A 230 -13.88 -14.05 11.70
C GLU A 230 -15.32 -13.53 11.58
N ASP A 231 -15.91 -13.61 10.38
CA ASP A 231 -17.21 -13.07 10.03
C ASP A 231 -18.06 -14.07 9.24
N GLY A 232 -18.47 -15.17 9.87
CA GLY A 232 -19.41 -16.12 9.25
C GLY A 232 -20.87 -15.64 9.19
N SER A 233 -21.14 -14.34 9.39
CA SER A 233 -22.50 -13.82 9.57
C SER A 233 -23.07 -13.13 8.33
N GLY A 234 -22.21 -12.71 7.40
CA GLY A 234 -22.62 -12.06 6.16
C GLY A 234 -23.33 -13.00 5.18
N GLY A 235 -24.07 -12.42 4.24
CA GLY A 235 -24.61 -13.13 3.10
C GLY A 235 -23.54 -13.51 2.06
N PRO A 236 -23.95 -14.04 0.89
CA PRO A 236 -23.04 -14.40 -0.18
C PRO A 236 -22.17 -13.23 -0.63
N SER A 237 -20.86 -13.39 -0.51
CA SER A 237 -19.85 -12.45 -0.95
C SER A 237 -19.56 -12.67 -2.44
N ALA A 238 -19.40 -11.60 -3.21
CA ALA A 238 -19.04 -11.67 -4.64
C ALA A 238 -17.71 -10.95 -4.93
N GLU A 239 -17.14 -10.27 -3.95
CA GLU A 239 -15.87 -9.59 -4.09
C GLU A 239 -15.22 -9.31 -2.75
N TYR A 240 -13.90 -9.17 -2.78
CA TYR A 240 -13.14 -8.62 -1.69
C TYR A 240 -12.34 -7.41 -2.18
N ILE A 241 -12.42 -6.32 -1.42
CA ILE A 241 -11.74 -5.06 -1.74
C ILE A 241 -10.88 -4.56 -0.59
N ARG A 242 -9.74 -3.99 -0.97
CA ARG A 242 -8.82 -3.29 -0.06
C ARG A 242 -8.55 -1.91 -0.63
N GLY A 243 -8.83 -0.89 0.18
CA GLY A 243 -8.46 0.48 -0.14
C GLY A 243 -7.14 0.89 0.50
N PHE A 244 -6.42 1.75 -0.20
CA PHE A 244 -5.12 2.30 0.17
C PHE A 244 -5.19 3.83 0.11
N SER A 245 -4.92 4.48 1.23
CA SER A 245 -4.89 5.95 1.31
C SER A 245 -3.57 6.55 0.82
N PHE A 246 -2.50 5.74 0.80
CA PHE A 246 -1.15 6.18 0.44
C PHE A 246 -0.54 5.24 -0.59
N ALA A 247 0.36 5.79 -1.41
CA ALA A 247 1.16 5.00 -2.32
C ALA A 247 2.31 4.31 -1.57
N GLY A 248 2.69 3.14 -2.05
CA GLY A 248 3.88 2.42 -1.60
C GLY A 248 3.59 1.11 -0.87
N GLY A 249 4.67 0.35 -0.69
CA GLY A 249 4.62 -0.99 -0.14
C GLY A 249 4.14 -2.05 -1.13
N GLN A 250 4.36 -3.31 -0.75
CA GLN A 250 3.86 -4.48 -1.46
C GLN A 250 2.54 -4.93 -0.84
N TYR A 251 1.57 -5.30 -1.67
CA TYR A 251 0.33 -5.91 -1.24
C TYR A 251 0.14 -7.26 -1.91
N VAL A 252 -0.22 -8.26 -1.10
CA VAL A 252 -0.60 -9.60 -1.56
C VAL A 252 -1.99 -9.89 -1.02
N LEU A 253 -2.92 -10.20 -1.90
CA LEU A 253 -4.24 -10.69 -1.55
C LEU A 253 -4.40 -12.11 -2.06
N GLN A 254 -4.74 -13.03 -1.18
CA GLN A 254 -5.15 -14.38 -1.53
C GLN A 254 -6.60 -14.60 -1.09
N VAL A 255 -7.43 -15.09 -2.00
CA VAL A 255 -8.80 -15.51 -1.70
C VAL A 255 -8.87 -17.01 -1.89
N ARG A 256 -9.35 -17.72 -0.88
CA ARG A 256 -9.55 -19.17 -0.89
C ARG A 256 -11.03 -19.48 -0.73
N PHE A 257 -11.51 -20.41 -1.54
CA PHE A 257 -12.89 -20.85 -1.58
C PHE A 257 -13.05 -22.22 -0.92
N ASP A 258 -14.21 -22.44 -0.32
CA ASP A 258 -14.65 -23.75 0.13
C ASP A 258 -14.81 -24.72 -1.07
N GLU A 259 -14.65 -26.03 -0.84
CA GLU A 259 -14.84 -27.04 -1.90
C GLU A 259 -16.26 -27.11 -2.43
N THR A 260 -17.26 -26.82 -1.62
CA THR A 260 -18.66 -26.89 -2.04
C THR A 260 -19.14 -25.58 -2.67
N ALA A 261 -18.32 -24.53 -2.67
CA ALA A 261 -18.67 -23.19 -3.14
C ALA A 261 -17.55 -22.60 -4.01
N LEU A 262 -17.34 -23.19 -5.20
CA LEU A 262 -16.34 -22.71 -6.15
C LEU A 262 -16.93 -21.67 -7.13
N PRO A 263 -16.22 -20.57 -7.40
CA PRO A 263 -16.66 -19.57 -8.37
C PRO A 263 -16.45 -20.06 -9.81
N VAL A 264 -17.30 -19.57 -10.72
CA VAL A 264 -17.19 -19.85 -12.16
C VAL A 264 -16.07 -19.03 -12.78
N ARG A 265 -15.92 -17.77 -12.35
CA ARG A 265 -14.87 -16.85 -12.83
C ARG A 265 -14.38 -15.95 -11.71
N CYS A 266 -13.10 -15.58 -11.75
CA CYS A 266 -12.48 -14.63 -10.85
C CYS A 266 -11.77 -13.54 -11.65
N HIS A 267 -11.82 -12.29 -11.21
CA HIS A 267 -11.15 -11.17 -11.85
C HIS A 267 -10.50 -10.26 -10.81
N ARG A 268 -9.22 -9.93 -11.00
CA ARG A 268 -8.63 -8.77 -10.30
C ARG A 268 -9.18 -7.48 -10.89
N PHE A 269 -9.23 -6.44 -10.09
CA PHE A 269 -9.50 -5.08 -10.57
C PHE A 269 -8.80 -4.04 -9.71
N ALA A 270 -8.61 -2.85 -10.29
CA ALA A 270 -8.19 -1.65 -9.59
C ALA A 270 -9.21 -0.54 -9.83
N GLN A 271 -9.43 0.32 -8.84
CA GLN A 271 -10.40 1.41 -8.93
C GLN A 271 -9.87 2.63 -8.17
N VAL A 272 -9.96 3.81 -8.78
CA VAL A 272 -9.34 5.03 -8.22
C VAL A 272 -10.11 5.54 -6.99
N SER A 273 -11.44 5.36 -6.97
CA SER A 273 -12.32 5.73 -5.86
C SER A 273 -13.66 5.00 -5.96
N ALA A 274 -14.44 4.93 -4.88
CA ALA A 274 -15.81 4.39 -4.93
C ALA A 274 -16.63 5.11 -6.01
N GLY A 275 -17.35 4.34 -6.82
CA GLY A 275 -18.12 4.85 -7.95
C GLY A 275 -17.32 5.11 -9.24
N ALA A 276 -15.99 5.19 -9.18
CA ALA A 276 -15.18 5.26 -10.40
C ALA A 276 -15.22 3.93 -11.18
N PRO A 277 -15.05 3.96 -12.52
CA PRO A 277 -14.96 2.75 -13.33
C PRO A 277 -13.83 1.84 -12.84
N ARG A 278 -14.08 0.53 -12.89
CA ARG A 278 -13.06 -0.49 -12.63
C ARG A 278 -12.09 -0.54 -13.80
N SER A 279 -10.82 -0.71 -13.49
CA SER A 279 -9.71 -0.77 -14.43
C SER A 279 -8.86 -2.01 -14.16
N ALA A 280 -7.91 -2.30 -15.06
CA ALA A 280 -6.96 -3.41 -14.93
C ALA A 280 -7.63 -4.76 -14.63
N GLN A 281 -8.79 -4.98 -15.27
CA GLN A 281 -9.54 -6.23 -15.18
C GLN A 281 -8.77 -7.34 -15.89
N GLN A 282 -8.41 -8.36 -15.12
CA GLN A 282 -7.72 -9.53 -15.62
C GLN A 282 -8.31 -10.75 -14.93
N GLU A 283 -8.63 -11.77 -15.73
CA GLU A 283 -9.12 -13.04 -15.22
C GLU A 283 -8.03 -13.74 -14.41
N LEU A 284 -8.43 -14.33 -13.28
CA LEU A 284 -7.57 -15.09 -12.40
C LEU A 284 -7.97 -16.56 -12.45
N THR A 285 -7.01 -17.42 -12.77
CA THR A 285 -7.23 -18.86 -12.79
C THR A 285 -7.27 -19.40 -11.36
N LEU A 286 -8.38 -20.06 -11.02
CA LEU A 286 -8.51 -20.78 -9.76
C LEU A 286 -7.53 -21.96 -9.73
N ASN A 287 -6.67 -22.01 -8.71
CA ASN A 287 -5.82 -23.18 -8.50
C ASN A 287 -6.69 -24.36 -8.02
N GLY A 288 -6.89 -25.39 -8.86
CA GLY A 288 -7.81 -26.50 -8.55
C GLY A 288 -7.54 -27.22 -7.23
N ARG A 289 -6.27 -27.49 -6.87
CA ARG A 289 -5.93 -28.20 -5.62
C ARG A 289 -6.10 -27.33 -4.38
N HIS A 290 -5.75 -26.06 -4.50
CA HIS A 290 -5.72 -25.13 -3.36
C HIS A 290 -6.96 -24.22 -3.27
N ARG A 291 -7.85 -24.29 -4.28
CA ARG A 291 -9.11 -23.54 -4.42
C ARG A 291 -8.90 -22.05 -4.15
N ALA A 292 -7.81 -21.50 -4.69
CA ALA A 292 -7.40 -20.15 -4.37
C ALA A 292 -6.99 -19.37 -5.62
N VAL A 293 -7.25 -18.07 -5.57
CA VAL A 293 -6.74 -17.05 -6.48
C VAL A 293 -5.96 -16.03 -5.67
N HIS A 294 -5.05 -15.32 -6.33
CA HIS A 294 -4.31 -14.26 -5.68
C HIS A 294 -3.97 -13.14 -6.64
N LEU A 295 -3.65 -11.98 -6.08
CA LEU A 295 -2.98 -10.90 -6.78
C LEU A 295 -1.81 -10.39 -5.94
N VAL A 296 -0.83 -9.82 -6.63
CA VAL A 296 0.31 -9.13 -6.03
C VAL A 296 0.43 -7.76 -6.67
N GLU A 297 0.55 -6.73 -5.84
CA GLU A 297 0.88 -5.37 -6.26
C GLU A 297 2.20 -4.96 -5.61
N GLN A 298 3.23 -4.73 -6.42
CA GLN A 298 4.60 -4.45 -5.95
C GLN A 298 4.77 -2.98 -5.51
N GLY A 299 3.89 -2.10 -5.97
CA GLY A 299 3.91 -0.68 -5.65
C GLY A 299 2.51 -0.13 -5.64
N VAL A 300 1.84 -0.29 -4.48
CA VAL A 300 0.44 0.09 -4.35
C VAL A 300 0.25 1.58 -4.63
N ARG A 301 -0.82 1.90 -5.36
CA ARG A 301 -1.25 3.28 -5.60
C ARG A 301 -2.46 3.61 -4.71
N PRO A 302 -2.68 4.89 -4.37
CA PRO A 302 -3.90 5.29 -3.71
C PRO A 302 -5.11 4.87 -4.55
N GLY A 303 -6.12 4.30 -3.89
CA GLY A 303 -7.29 3.72 -4.55
C GLY A 303 -7.70 2.38 -3.94
N ILE A 304 -8.36 1.56 -4.72
CA ILE A 304 -8.94 0.26 -4.35
C ILE A 304 -8.32 -0.81 -5.23
N LEU A 305 -7.93 -1.92 -4.62
CA LEU A 305 -7.58 -3.17 -5.30
C LEU A 305 -8.51 -4.27 -4.78
N GLY A 306 -8.90 -5.19 -5.65
CA GLY A 306 -9.78 -6.27 -5.24
C GLY A 306 -9.79 -7.43 -6.20
N ILE A 307 -10.44 -8.49 -5.75
CA ILE A 307 -10.80 -9.65 -6.55
C ILE A 307 -12.31 -9.77 -6.48
N ARG A 308 -12.96 -9.81 -7.64
CA ARG A 308 -14.39 -10.14 -7.80
C ARG A 308 -14.50 -11.54 -8.35
N TRP A 309 -15.51 -12.28 -7.94
CA TRP A 309 -15.87 -13.57 -8.49
C TRP A 309 -17.35 -13.64 -8.85
N ASP A 310 -17.66 -14.62 -9.70
CA ASP A 310 -19.01 -14.91 -10.17
C ASP A 310 -19.39 -16.33 -9.73
N TRP A 311 -20.64 -16.49 -9.29
CA TRP A 311 -21.18 -17.76 -8.81
C TRP A 311 -21.97 -18.54 -9.87
N GLY A 312 -22.26 -17.94 -11.03
CA GLY A 312 -23.12 -18.51 -12.08
C GLY A 312 -24.48 -17.85 -12.16
#